data_AF-A0AAD6J7V6-F1
#
_entry.id   AF-A0AAD6J7V6-F1
#
_cell.length_a   1.000
_cell.length_b   1.000
_cell.length_c   1.000
_cell.angle_alpha   90.00
_cell.angle_beta   90.00
_cell.angle_gamma   90.00
#
_symmetry.space_group_name_H-M   'P 1'
#
loop_
_entity.id
_entity.type
_entity.pdbx_description
1 polymer ?
#
loop_
_entity_poly.entity_id
_entity_poly.type
_entity_poly.pdbx_seq_one_letter_code
_entity_poly.pdbx_strand_id
1 'polypeptide(L)'
;MGIIPLCFKAGENTETLGLTGHERYNIDLPSNVSEIRPGQDVTVATDNGKSFTCTLRFDTEMELTYFDHGGILQYVIRNLISRQSLNQLQ
;
A
#
# COMPACT_ATOMS: atom_id res chain seq x y z
N MET A 1 7.02 7.98 -1.10
CA MET A 1 7.68 6.67 -1.04
C MET A 1 6.87 5.58 -1.70
N GLY A 2 5.53 5.63 -1.76
CA GLY A 2 4.75 4.71 -2.60
C GLY A 2 4.94 3.23 -2.25
N ILE A 3 5.31 2.93 -1.01
CA ILE A 3 5.49 1.58 -0.48
C ILE A 3 4.16 1.12 0.09
N ILE A 4 3.82 -0.15 -0.10
CA ILE A 4 2.62 -0.78 0.45
C ILE A 4 2.97 -1.36 1.83
N PRO A 5 2.41 -0.83 2.92
CA PRO A 5 2.67 -1.35 4.26
C PRO A 5 1.81 -2.60 4.52
N LEU A 6 2.46 -3.74 4.68
CA LEU A 6 1.81 -5.01 5.04
C LEU A 6 2.13 -5.39 6.48
N CYS A 7 1.14 -5.94 7.18
CA CYS A 7 1.28 -6.44 8.53
C CYS A 7 0.70 -7.86 8.63
N PHE A 8 1.44 -8.77 9.24
CA PHE A 8 0.92 -10.09 9.59
C PHE A 8 -0.28 -9.98 10.53
N LYS A 9 -1.14 -11.00 10.54
CA LYS A 9 -2.21 -11.06 11.54
C LYS A 9 -1.64 -11.23 12.95
N ALA A 10 -2.46 -10.90 13.94
CA ALA A 10 -2.07 -11.05 15.33
C ALA A 10 -1.67 -12.50 15.64
N GLY A 11 -0.47 -12.69 16.17
CA GLY A 11 0.09 -14.02 16.46
C GLY A 11 0.81 -14.68 15.29
N GLU A 12 0.77 -14.09 14.09
CA GLU A 12 1.54 -14.54 12.93
C GLU A 12 2.84 -13.74 12.79
N ASN A 13 3.88 -14.42 12.30
CA ASN A 13 5.19 -13.87 12.00
C ASN A 13 5.92 -14.79 11.01
N THR A 14 7.15 -14.43 10.65
CA THR A 14 7.96 -15.22 9.71
C THR A 14 8.20 -16.65 10.18
N GLU A 15 8.44 -16.88 11.46
CA GLU A 15 8.73 -18.22 12.01
C GLU A 15 7.49 -19.12 12.02
N THR A 16 6.35 -18.61 12.49
CA THR A 16 5.07 -19.33 12.55
C THR A 16 4.54 -19.67 11.16
N LEU A 17 4.79 -18.80 10.17
CA LEU A 17 4.46 -19.06 8.76
C LEU A 17 5.56 -19.88 8.05
N GLY A 18 6.71 -20.08 8.70
CA GLY A 18 7.88 -20.78 8.15
C GLY A 18 8.42 -20.13 6.88
N LEU A 19 8.45 -18.80 6.84
CA LEU A 19 8.97 -17.99 5.75
C LEU A 19 10.48 -17.83 5.93
N THR A 20 11.24 -18.12 4.88
CA THR A 20 12.71 -18.06 4.90
C THR A 20 13.25 -16.75 4.33
N GLY A 21 12.44 -16.03 3.54
CA GLY A 21 12.85 -14.83 2.80
C GLY A 21 13.48 -15.14 1.43
N HIS A 22 13.60 -16.42 1.07
CA HIS A 22 14.08 -16.86 -0.24
C HIS A 22 12.94 -17.13 -1.24
N GLU A 23 11.70 -17.11 -0.76
CA GLU A 23 10.51 -17.28 -1.60
C GLU A 23 10.27 -16.05 -2.49
N ARG A 24 9.61 -16.27 -3.62
CA ARG A 24 8.98 -15.18 -4.37
C ARG A 24 7.57 -14.95 -3.84
N TYR A 25 7.28 -13.71 -3.48
CA TYR A 25 5.99 -13.30 -2.94
C TYR A 25 5.14 -12.66 -4.04
N ASN A 26 3.89 -13.09 -4.13
CA ASN A 26 2.84 -12.47 -4.92
C ASN A 26 1.78 -11.92 -3.96
N ILE A 27 1.49 -10.63 -4.07
CA ILE A 27 0.55 -9.94 -3.19
C ILE A 27 -0.68 -9.62 -4.04
N ASP A 28 -1.80 -10.24 -3.71
CA ASP A 28 -3.06 -10.02 -4.43
C ASP A 28 -3.64 -8.66 -4.04
N LEU A 29 -3.49 -7.69 -4.93
CA LEU A 29 -3.94 -6.32 -4.75
C LEU A 29 -4.96 -5.96 -5.83
N PRO A 30 -5.99 -5.16 -5.49
CA PRO A 30 -6.87 -4.58 -6.48
C PRO A 30 -6.06 -3.78 -7.53
N SER A 31 -6.53 -3.78 -8.77
CA SER A 31 -5.87 -3.08 -9.88
C SER A 31 -5.93 -1.55 -9.73
N ASN A 32 -6.88 -1.05 -8.96
CA ASN A 32 -7.08 0.38 -8.71
C ASN A 32 -7.04 0.70 -7.21
N VAL A 33 -6.34 1.75 -6.82
CA VAL A 33 -6.26 2.24 -5.43
C VAL A 33 -7.64 2.63 -4.89
N SER A 34 -8.59 3.06 -5.74
CA SER A 34 -9.96 3.38 -5.32
C SER A 34 -10.73 2.18 -4.78
N GLU A 35 -10.29 0.96 -5.08
CA GLU A 35 -10.89 -0.28 -4.59
C GLU A 35 -10.30 -0.72 -3.25
N ILE A 36 -9.20 -0.09 -2.82
CA ILE A 36 -8.51 -0.38 -1.56
C ILE A 36 -9.19 0.40 -0.43
N ARG A 37 -9.49 -0.30 0.67
CA ARG A 37 -9.99 0.30 1.91
C ARG A 37 -8.91 0.33 2.99
N PRO A 38 -8.87 1.36 3.85
CA PRO A 38 -7.99 1.38 5.02
C PRO A 38 -8.15 0.11 5.88
N GLY A 39 -7.03 -0.50 6.27
CA GLY A 39 -7.02 -1.72 7.08
C GLY A 39 -7.57 -2.97 6.41
N GLN A 40 -7.78 -2.99 5.09
CA GLN A 40 -8.28 -4.19 4.42
C GLN A 40 -7.26 -5.33 4.43
N ASP A 41 -7.75 -6.56 4.34
CA ASP A 41 -6.91 -7.74 4.24
C ASP A 41 -6.61 -8.09 2.78
N VAL A 42 -5.41 -8.61 2.55
CA VAL A 42 -4.95 -9.12 1.25
C VAL A 42 -4.29 -10.48 1.41
N THR A 43 -4.41 -11.30 0.39
CA THR A 43 -3.73 -12.60 0.34
C THR A 43 -2.33 -12.42 -0.23
N VAL A 44 -1.35 -12.97 0.48
CA VAL A 44 0.03 -13.09 0.02
C VAL A 44 0.30 -14.57 -0.25
N ALA A 45 0.70 -14.89 -1.47
CA ALA A 45 1.06 -16.22 -1.90
C ALA A 45 2.57 -16.29 -2.19
N THR A 46 3.19 -17.42 -1.90
CA THR A 46 4.59 -17.68 -2.23
C THR A 46 4.69 -18.73 -3.34
N ASP A 47 5.80 -18.70 -4.07
CA ASP A 47 6.10 -19.68 -5.14
C ASP A 47 6.28 -21.12 -4.64
N ASN A 48 6.53 -21.32 -3.34
CA ASN A 48 6.54 -22.63 -2.70
C ASN A 48 5.14 -23.16 -2.32
N GLY A 49 4.06 -22.45 -2.67
CA GLY A 49 2.68 -22.87 -2.47
C GLY A 49 2.06 -22.50 -1.11
N LYS A 50 2.76 -21.75 -0.25
CA LYS A 50 2.15 -21.20 0.96
C LYS A 50 1.32 -19.95 0.63
N SER A 51 0.24 -19.75 1.38
CA SER A 51 -0.58 -18.54 1.30
C SER A 51 -1.00 -18.11 2.70
N PHE A 52 -0.93 -16.81 2.97
CA PHE A 52 -1.31 -16.22 4.24
C PHE A 52 -1.98 -14.86 4.02
N THR A 53 -2.62 -14.34 5.06
CA THR A 53 -3.34 -13.07 4.99
C THR A 53 -2.53 -11.98 5.68
N CYS A 54 -2.38 -10.83 5.02
CA CYS A 54 -1.81 -9.64 5.60
C CYS A 54 -2.84 -8.52 5.65
N THR A 55 -2.76 -7.68 6.66
CA THR A 55 -3.50 -6.42 6.69
C THR A 55 -2.70 -5.34 5.98
N LEU A 56 -3.34 -4.66 5.02
CA LEU A 56 -2.85 -3.43 4.43
C LEU A 56 -2.97 -2.30 5.45
N ARG A 57 -1.82 -1.86 5.98
CA ARG A 57 -1.73 -0.81 7.00
C ARG A 57 -1.75 0.59 6.40
N PHE A 58 -2.71 0.81 5.50
CA PHE A 58 -3.20 2.15 5.25
C PHE A 58 -4.21 2.46 6.35
N ASP A 59 -3.88 3.41 7.21
CA ASP A 59 -4.70 3.70 8.39
C ASP A 59 -5.76 4.79 8.05
N THR A 60 -5.60 5.53 6.95
CA THR A 60 -6.55 6.56 6.48
C THR A 60 -6.71 6.61 4.96
N GLU A 61 -7.82 7.17 4.47
CA GLU A 61 -8.03 7.42 3.02
C GLU A 61 -7.01 8.41 2.44
N MET A 62 -6.50 9.31 3.27
CA MET A 62 -5.47 10.27 2.86
C MET A 62 -4.15 9.58 2.53
N GLU A 63 -3.80 8.50 3.24
CA GLU A 63 -2.61 7.70 2.91
C GLU A 63 -2.75 6.97 1.58
N LEU A 64 -3.95 6.47 1.25
CA LEU A 64 -4.24 5.90 -0.07
C LEU A 64 -4.09 6.95 -1.17
N THR A 65 -4.58 8.17 -0.91
CA THR A 65 -4.39 9.29 -1.84
C THR A 65 -2.91 9.60 -2.04
N TYR A 66 -2.11 9.62 -0.97
CA TYR A 66 -0.67 9.80 -1.09
C TYR A 66 0.00 8.66 -1.84
N PHE A 67 -0.40 7.42 -1.61
CA PHE A 67 0.11 6.25 -2.31
C PHE A 67 -0.15 6.34 -3.83
N ASP A 68 -1.37 6.67 -4.23
CA ASP A 68 -1.77 6.85 -5.64
C ASP A 68 -0.95 7.93 -6.35
N HIS A 69 -0.55 8.98 -5.62
CA HIS A 69 0.31 10.05 -6.15
C HIS A 69 1.82 9.71 -6.12
N GLY A 70 2.22 8.49 -5.74
CA GLY A 70 3.62 8.06 -5.57
C GLY A 70 4.28 8.56 -4.27
N GLY A 71 3.50 9.18 -3.39
CA GLY A 71 3.89 9.61 -2.06
C GLY A 71 3.48 11.05 -1.73
N ILE A 72 3.56 11.38 -0.45
CA ILE A 72 3.15 12.68 0.10
C ILE A 72 3.88 13.86 -0.57
N LEU A 73 5.19 13.77 -0.81
CA LEU A 73 5.95 14.87 -1.42
C LEU A 73 5.45 15.18 -2.84
N GLN A 74 5.18 14.15 -3.63
CA GLN A 74 4.68 14.31 -5.00
C GLN A 74 3.27 14.90 -5.01
N TYR A 75 2.41 14.45 -4.11
CA TYR A 75 1.07 15.03 -3.91
C TYR A 75 1.17 16.53 -3.56
N VAL A 76 2.01 16.90 -2.60
CA VAL A 76 2.17 18.30 -2.16
C VAL A 76 2.73 19.18 -3.29
N ILE A 77 3.79 18.75 -3.99
CA ILE A 77 4.38 19.54 -5.08
C ILE A 77 3.36 19.77 -6.20
N ARG A 78 2.62 18.74 -6.63
CA ARG A 78 1.57 18.86 -7.65
C ARG A 78 0.51 19.87 -7.21
N ASN A 79 0.06 19.80 -5.96
CA ASN A 79 -0.92 20.73 -5.42
C ASN A 79 -0.42 22.17 -5.35
N LEU A 80 0.85 22.40 -5.02
CA LEU A 80 1.44 23.74 -5.02
C LEU A 80 1.48 24.34 -6.43
N ILE A 81 1.89 23.55 -7.44
CA ILE A 81 1.92 23.98 -8.84
C ILE A 81 0.50 24.30 -9.33
N SER A 82 -0.47 23.42 -9.06
CA SER A 82 -1.87 23.64 -9.43
C SER A 82 -2.43 24.91 -8.78
N ARG A 83 -2.18 25.15 -7.48
CA ARG A 83 -2.59 26.37 -6.79
C ARG A 83 -1.93 27.63 -7.36
N GLN A 84 -0.65 27.57 -7.70
CA GLN A 84 0.05 28.70 -8.31
C GLN A 84 -0.53 29.07 -9.69
N SER A 85 -0.91 28.07 -10.49
CA SER A 85 -1.53 28.30 -11.81
C SER A 85 -2.91 28.96 -11.72
N LEU A 86 -3.69 28.65 -10.67
CA LEU A 86 -5.01 29.27 -10.44
C LEU A 86 -4.90 30.74 -10.02
N ASN A 87 -3.88 31.09 -9.23
CA ASN A 87 -3.66 32.47 -8.79
C ASN A 87 -3.12 33.40 -9.91
N GLN A 88 -2.66 32.85 -11.05
CA GLN A 88 -2.23 33.66 -12.21
C GLN A 88 -3.36 33.94 -13.22
N LEU A 89 -4.52 33.30 -13.04
CA LEU A 89 -5.70 33.47 -13.89
C LEU A 89 -6.77 34.38 -13.26
N GLN A 90 -6.47 34.98 -12.10
CA GLN A 90 -7.25 36.03 -11.43
C GLN A 90 -6.47 37.34 -11.44
#